data_AF-A0A8S3IU20-F1
#
_entry.id   AF-A0A8S3IU20-F1
#
_cell.length_a   1.000
_cell.length_b   1.000
_cell.length_c   1.000
_cell.angle_alpha   90.00
_cell.angle_beta   90.00
_cell.angle_gamma   90.00
#
_symmetry.space_group_name_H-M   'P 1'
#
loop_
_entity.id
_entity.type
_entity.pdbx_description
1 polymer ?
#
loop_
_entity_poly.entity_id
_entity_poly.type
_entity_poly.pdbx_seq_one_letter_code
_entity_poly.pdbx_strand_id
1 'polypeptide(L)'
;AKLLQLDFEGKVKVILSSATLDNSVQELFQKFNNDYFALKIESTLRFPVHTSRIKINETMFDLIERLKKDCKKNEQILCFVKSNNDVTQSIDLLKQLKKIDAFPLIELQSSIVQQKLVAEEQIFFSTTVAQTSLTFPSLKYVIDTGIINIPIYDPHTDTTVLTQIPASHSTITQRKGRLGRTQRGEYFPLYNSHVKRLDFPTPQICQTELSNVDFALRKSSEEKDSLETFKQWLPDQPDQAIIVRACDRLKKLGILVDGKQFTQKGKDIAQLPDFGTLELSTS
;
A
#
# COMPACT_ATOMS: atom_id res chain seq x y z
N ALA A 1 -28.70 -6.71 -21.34
CA ALA A 1 -27.81 -6.80 -20.18
C ALA A 1 -28.11 -8.10 -19.45
N LYS A 2 -27.40 -9.19 -19.77
CA LYS A 2 -27.36 -10.35 -18.87
C LYS A 2 -26.30 -9.98 -17.85
N LEU A 3 -26.73 -9.56 -16.67
CA LEU A 3 -25.86 -9.60 -15.50
C LEU A 3 -25.24 -11.00 -15.48
N LEU A 4 -23.94 -11.10 -15.21
CA LEU A 4 -23.44 -12.22 -14.44
C LEU A 4 -24.16 -12.14 -13.09
N GLN A 5 -25.41 -12.61 -13.07
CA GLN A 5 -26.04 -13.11 -11.88
C GLN A 5 -25.22 -14.37 -11.58
N LEU A 6 -24.08 -14.16 -10.92
CA LEU A 6 -23.50 -15.20 -10.11
C LEU A 6 -24.63 -15.52 -9.15
N ASP A 7 -25.36 -16.60 -9.43
CA ASP A 7 -26.22 -17.26 -8.47
C ASP A 7 -25.29 -17.74 -7.35
N PHE A 8 -24.88 -16.80 -6.49
CA PHE A 8 -24.47 -17.11 -5.14
C PHE A 8 -25.76 -17.53 -4.44
N GLU A 9 -26.20 -18.76 -4.71
CA GLU A 9 -27.26 -19.43 -3.97
C GLU A 9 -26.89 -19.41 -2.48
N GLY A 10 -27.29 -18.37 -1.76
CA GLY A 10 -27.38 -18.27 -0.30
C GLY A 10 -26.15 -18.55 0.57
N LYS A 11 -24.96 -18.87 0.02
CA LYS A 11 -23.84 -19.44 0.79
C LYS A 11 -22.62 -18.55 1.00
N VAL A 12 -22.52 -17.40 0.34
CA VAL A 12 -21.34 -16.52 0.45
C VAL A 12 -21.70 -15.24 1.19
N LYS A 13 -21.04 -15.01 2.32
CA LYS A 13 -21.08 -13.73 3.04
C LYS A 13 -19.77 -12.99 2.79
N VAL A 14 -19.86 -11.75 2.30
CA VAL A 14 -18.69 -10.89 2.08
C VAL A 14 -18.59 -9.92 3.27
N ILE A 15 -17.43 -9.91 3.91
CA ILE A 15 -17.11 -8.96 4.98
C ILE A 15 -15.95 -8.10 4.48
N LEU A 16 -16.19 -6.79 4.34
CA LEU A 16 -15.12 -5.84 4.13
C LEU A 16 -14.73 -5.18 5.45
N SER A 17 -13.43 -5.14 5.70
CA SER A 17 -12.85 -4.41 6.82
C SER A 17 -11.87 -3.37 6.28
N SER A 18 -12.02 -2.12 6.72
CA SER A 18 -11.09 -1.03 6.40
C SER A 18 -10.78 -0.24 7.66
N ALA A 19 -9.52 0.13 7.83
CA ALA A 19 -9.06 0.99 8.92
C ALA A 19 -9.44 2.47 8.71
N THR A 20 -9.78 2.83 7.47
CA THR A 20 -10.19 4.18 7.05
C THR A 20 -11.44 4.00 6.20
N LEU A 21 -12.58 3.80 6.87
CA LEU A 21 -13.88 3.81 6.19
C LEU A 21 -14.25 5.27 5.92
N ASP A 22 -14.06 5.69 4.68
CA ASP A 22 -14.75 6.84 4.11
C ASP A 22 -16.12 6.40 3.57
N ASN A 23 -17.05 7.35 3.44
CA ASN A 23 -18.44 7.11 3.02
C ASN A 23 -18.53 6.50 1.61
N SER A 24 -17.53 6.76 0.76
CA SER A 24 -17.41 6.19 -0.60
C SER A 24 -17.50 4.65 -0.63
N VAL A 25 -16.93 3.97 0.37
CA VAL A 25 -17.04 2.50 0.47
C VAL A 25 -18.47 2.10 0.81
N GLN A 26 -19.12 2.80 1.72
CA GLN A 26 -20.50 2.51 2.08
C GLN A 26 -21.47 2.72 0.90
N GLU A 27 -21.29 3.82 0.17
CA GLU A 27 -22.06 4.13 -1.04
C GLU A 27 -21.85 3.09 -2.14
N LEU A 28 -20.63 2.57 -2.29
CA LEU A 28 -20.35 1.47 -3.20
C LEU A 28 -21.20 0.23 -2.85
N PHE A 29 -21.22 -0.18 -1.58
CA PHE A 29 -22.00 -1.36 -1.16
C PHE A 29 -23.50 -1.18 -1.37
N GLN A 30 -24.02 0.01 -1.08
CA GLN A 30 -25.42 0.35 -1.37
C GLN A 30 -25.79 0.12 -2.85
N LYS A 31 -24.87 0.43 -3.79
CA LYS A 31 -25.12 0.21 -5.23
C LYS A 31 -25.24 -1.27 -5.59
N PHE A 32 -24.54 -2.16 -4.90
CA PHE A 32 -24.46 -3.59 -5.23
C PHE A 32 -25.47 -4.44 -4.47
N ASN A 33 -25.76 -4.10 -3.21
CA ASN A 33 -26.66 -4.86 -2.39
C ASN A 33 -27.39 -3.95 -1.40
N ASN A 34 -28.72 -3.98 -1.44
CA ASN A 34 -29.56 -3.23 -0.50
C ASN A 34 -29.57 -3.84 0.90
N ASP A 35 -29.17 -5.11 1.04
CA ASP A 35 -29.08 -5.83 2.32
C ASP A 35 -27.61 -5.90 2.79
N TYR A 36 -27.08 -4.75 3.20
CA TYR A 36 -25.73 -4.65 3.77
C TYR A 36 -25.78 -4.01 5.16
N PHE A 37 -24.84 -4.38 6.02
CA PHE A 37 -24.67 -3.83 7.36
C PHE A 37 -23.28 -3.23 7.50
N ALA A 38 -23.19 -1.95 7.87
CA ALA A 38 -21.94 -1.27 8.14
C ALA A 38 -21.78 -1.04 9.65
N LEU A 39 -20.71 -1.60 10.22
CA LEU A 39 -20.33 -1.36 11.61
C LEU A 39 -19.08 -0.49 11.65
N LYS A 40 -19.23 0.74 12.16
CA LYS A 40 -18.08 1.58 12.48
C LYS A 40 -17.59 1.24 13.89
N ILE A 41 -16.43 0.59 13.97
CA ILE A 41 -15.75 0.35 15.25
C ILE A 41 -14.74 1.48 15.45
N GLU A 42 -15.03 2.39 16.38
CA GLU A 42 -14.06 3.41 16.78
C GLU A 42 -13.00 2.77 17.65
N SER A 43 -11.82 2.51 17.07
CA SER A 43 -10.64 2.14 17.84
C SER A 43 -10.17 3.36 18.62
N THR A 44 -10.56 3.47 19.89
CA THR A 44 -9.98 4.48 20.77
C THR A 44 -8.52 4.14 21.06
N LEU A 45 -7.64 5.13 20.92
CA LEU A 45 -6.28 5.03 21.43
C LEU A 45 -6.37 4.75 22.93
N ARG A 46 -5.71 3.69 23.39
CA ARG A 46 -5.68 3.36 24.83
C ARG A 46 -4.86 4.37 25.63
N PHE A 47 -3.91 5.03 24.97
CA PHE A 47 -2.98 5.97 25.58
C PHE A 47 -2.78 7.21 24.70
N PRO A 48 -2.49 8.39 25.29
CA PRO A 48 -2.26 9.61 24.55
C PRO A 48 -1.01 9.53 23.66
N VAL A 49 -1.08 10.22 22.50
CA VAL A 49 0.02 10.36 21.55
C VAL A 49 0.33 11.84 21.37
N HIS A 50 1.55 12.24 21.72
CA HIS A 50 2.03 13.61 21.55
C HIS A 50 2.79 13.76 20.23
N THR A 51 2.64 14.90 19.57
CA THR A 51 3.45 15.24 18.39
C THR A 51 4.54 16.21 18.82
N SER A 52 5.79 15.76 18.72
CA SER A 52 6.99 16.46 19.20
C SER A 52 7.78 16.99 18.01
N ARG A 53 8.32 18.21 18.14
CA ARG A 53 9.21 18.78 17.11
C ARG A 53 10.65 18.35 17.35
N ILE A 54 11.40 18.17 16.27
CA ILE A 54 12.85 17.94 16.34
C ILE A 54 13.57 19.25 16.63
N LYS A 55 14.80 19.16 17.17
CA LYS A 55 15.65 20.34 17.35
C LYS A 55 16.12 20.87 15.99
N ILE A 56 16.44 22.16 15.94
CA ILE A 56 17.00 22.79 14.73
C ILE A 56 18.29 22.04 14.35
N ASN A 57 18.43 21.69 13.06
CA ASN A 57 19.55 20.93 12.51
C ASN A 57 19.74 19.50 13.06
N GLU A 58 18.78 18.97 13.83
CA GLU A 58 18.80 17.57 14.27
C GLU A 58 18.43 16.65 13.10
N THR A 59 19.32 15.71 12.78
CA THR A 59 19.00 14.68 11.77
C THR A 59 18.15 13.57 12.37
N MET A 60 17.55 12.72 11.51
CA MET A 60 16.86 11.51 11.97
C MET A 60 17.77 10.62 12.84
N PHE A 61 19.06 10.50 12.50
CA PHE A 61 20.00 9.67 13.23
C PHE A 61 20.39 10.26 14.59
N ASP A 62 20.53 11.60 14.68
CA ASP A 62 20.74 12.29 15.96
C ASP A 62 19.54 12.14 16.88
N LEU A 63 18.32 12.25 16.32
CA LEU A 63 17.09 12.00 17.03
C LEU A 63 17.01 10.56 17.56
N ILE A 64 17.31 9.56 16.73
CA ILE A 64 17.34 8.14 17.16
C ILE A 64 18.35 7.94 18.29
N GLU A 65 19.56 8.49 18.16
CA GLU A 65 20.59 8.41 19.20
C GLU A 65 20.13 9.01 20.52
N ARG A 66 19.52 10.20 20.48
CA ARG A 66 18.96 10.87 21.66
C ARG A 66 17.85 10.05 22.29
N LEU A 67 16.86 9.62 21.49
CA LEU A 67 15.75 8.81 21.99
C LEU A 67 16.25 7.51 22.60
N LYS A 68 17.22 6.82 21.98
CA LYS A 68 17.79 5.57 22.53
C LYS A 68 18.43 5.77 23.90
N LYS A 69 19.02 6.93 24.19
CA LYS A 69 19.59 7.26 25.52
C LYS A 69 18.49 7.49 26.56
N ASP A 70 17.35 8.03 26.15
CA ASP A 70 16.21 8.33 27.02
C ASP A 70 15.23 7.14 27.17
N CYS A 71 15.25 6.19 26.23
CA CYS A 71 14.38 5.00 26.20
C CYS A 71 14.64 4.05 27.37
N LYS A 72 13.57 3.43 27.88
CA LYS A 72 13.70 2.19 28.66
C LYS A 72 14.23 1.07 27.75
N LYS A 73 14.88 0.06 28.35
CA LYS A 73 15.49 -1.09 27.64
C LYS A 73 14.53 -1.92 26.78
N ASN A 74 13.23 -1.65 26.78
CA ASN A 74 12.25 -2.36 25.96
C ASN A 74 11.45 -1.45 25.03
N GLU A 75 11.64 -0.13 25.05
CA GLU A 75 10.86 0.79 24.22
C GLU A 75 11.34 0.75 22.76
N GLN A 76 10.38 0.73 21.83
CA GLN A 76 10.67 0.58 20.40
C GLN A 76 10.52 1.90 19.65
N ILE A 77 11.36 2.07 18.62
CA ILE A 77 11.40 3.20 17.69
C ILE A 77 11.08 2.67 16.28
N LEU A 78 10.08 3.24 15.63
CA LEU A 78 9.74 2.94 14.24
C LEU A 78 9.97 4.15 13.35
N CYS A 79 10.80 3.99 12.33
CA CYS A 79 11.16 5.04 11.38
C CYS A 79 10.49 4.77 10.03
N PHE A 80 9.71 5.73 9.53
CA PHE A 80 9.11 5.68 8.20
C PHE A 80 9.95 6.46 7.19
N VAL A 81 10.46 5.74 6.19
CA VAL A 81 11.24 6.28 5.07
C VAL A 81 10.54 5.98 3.73
N LYS A 82 11.00 6.63 2.67
CA LYS A 82 10.27 6.67 1.38
C LYS A 82 10.35 5.38 0.56
N SER A 83 11.41 4.59 0.68
CA SER A 83 11.61 3.38 -0.13
C SER A 83 12.43 2.29 0.58
N ASN A 84 12.41 1.07 0.04
CA ASN A 84 13.21 -0.05 0.56
C ASN A 84 14.72 0.23 0.47
N ASN A 85 15.17 0.97 -0.54
CA ASN A 85 16.57 1.39 -0.63
C ASN A 85 16.94 2.34 0.52
N ASP A 86 16.05 3.28 0.87
CA ASP A 86 16.28 4.17 2.02
C ASP A 86 16.25 3.43 3.35
N VAL A 87 15.46 2.34 3.47
CA VAL A 87 15.50 1.46 4.66
C VAL A 87 16.89 0.88 4.83
N THR A 88 17.43 0.22 3.81
CA THR A 88 18.77 -0.40 3.86
C THR A 88 19.85 0.64 4.11
N GLN A 89 19.85 1.75 3.35
CA GLN A 89 20.85 2.81 3.51
C GLN A 89 20.79 3.46 4.90
N SER A 90 19.59 3.68 5.45
CA SER A 90 19.45 4.27 6.78
C SER A 90 19.98 3.37 7.88
N ILE A 91 19.77 2.05 7.76
CA ILE A 91 20.30 1.06 8.71
C ILE A 91 21.83 1.04 8.66
N ASP A 92 22.41 0.98 7.46
CA ASP A 92 23.86 0.95 7.29
C ASP A 92 24.52 2.23 7.83
N LEU A 93 23.98 3.39 7.48
CA LEU A 93 24.49 4.69 7.94
C LEU A 93 24.33 4.85 9.45
N LEU A 94 23.20 4.46 10.04
CA LEU A 94 22.99 4.52 11.47
C LEU A 94 24.00 3.65 12.22
N LYS A 95 24.29 2.44 11.71
CA LYS A 95 25.30 1.53 12.27
C LYS A 95 26.70 2.12 12.15
N GLN A 96 27.06 2.68 11.00
CA GLN A 96 28.38 3.25 10.76
C GLN A 96 28.64 4.48 11.64
N LEU A 97 27.71 5.43 11.64
CA LEU A 97 27.85 6.75 12.25
C LEU A 97 27.58 6.75 13.76
N LYS A 98 26.59 5.98 14.22
CA LYS A 98 26.10 6.01 15.61
C LYS A 98 26.35 4.72 16.39
N LYS A 99 26.83 3.66 15.74
CA LYS A 99 27.00 2.32 16.36
C LYS A 99 25.70 1.79 16.96
N ILE A 100 24.59 2.06 16.29
CA ILE A 100 23.25 1.61 16.68
C ILE A 100 22.76 0.62 15.63
N ASP A 101 22.42 -0.60 16.05
CA ASP A 101 21.74 -1.57 15.20
C ASP A 101 20.26 -1.21 15.04
N ALA A 102 19.75 -1.39 13.82
CA ALA A 102 18.36 -1.23 13.44
C ALA A 102 18.00 -2.26 12.36
N PHE A 103 16.71 -2.53 12.20
CA PHE A 103 16.24 -3.67 11.43
C PHE A 103 15.20 -3.27 10.37
N PRO A 104 15.23 -3.90 9.18
CA PRO A 104 14.30 -3.58 8.12
C PRO A 104 12.95 -4.28 8.37
N LEU A 105 11.87 -3.54 8.12
CA LEU A 105 10.50 -4.08 7.97
C LEU A 105 10.01 -3.74 6.56
N ILE A 106 10.19 -4.68 5.63
CA ILE A 106 9.92 -4.51 4.20
C ILE A 106 9.05 -5.64 3.64
N GLU A 107 8.40 -5.38 2.51
CA GLU A 107 7.35 -6.23 1.94
C GLU A 107 7.87 -7.61 1.51
N LEU A 108 9.14 -7.68 1.11
CA LEU A 108 9.79 -8.93 0.69
C LEU A 108 10.00 -9.93 1.84
N GLN A 109 9.86 -9.50 3.10
CA GLN A 109 9.99 -10.39 4.25
C GLN A 109 8.67 -11.12 4.52
N SER A 110 8.75 -12.40 4.87
CA SER A 110 7.57 -13.13 5.32
C SER A 110 7.04 -12.54 6.63
N SER A 111 5.73 -12.72 6.87
CA SER A 111 5.08 -12.26 8.10
C SER A 111 5.72 -12.82 9.37
N ILE A 112 6.18 -14.07 9.32
CA ILE A 112 6.89 -14.74 10.43
C ILE A 112 8.21 -14.03 10.74
N VAL A 113 8.98 -13.68 9.71
CA VAL A 113 10.26 -12.96 9.88
C VAL A 113 10.01 -11.58 10.47
N GLN A 114 9.02 -10.85 9.95
CA GLN A 114 8.68 -9.52 10.48
C GLN A 114 8.23 -9.58 11.94
N GLN A 115 7.37 -10.55 12.30
CA GLN A 115 6.90 -10.72 13.68
C GLN A 115 8.04 -11.07 14.63
N LYS A 116 8.95 -11.96 14.22
CA LYS A 116 10.13 -12.31 15.01
C LYS A 116 11.02 -11.09 15.26
N LEU A 117 11.33 -10.33 14.20
CA LEU A 117 12.10 -9.08 14.32
C LEU A 117 11.43 -8.09 15.27
N VAL A 118 10.11 -7.89 15.14
CA VAL A 118 9.35 -6.98 16.00
C VAL A 118 9.33 -7.43 17.46
N ALA A 119 9.42 -8.74 17.74
CA ALA A 119 9.46 -9.26 19.10
C ALA A 119 10.84 -9.13 19.76
N GLU A 120 11.91 -9.24 18.98
CA GLU A 120 13.29 -9.32 19.49
C GLU A 120 14.01 -7.97 19.48
N GLU A 121 13.62 -7.05 18.58
CA GLU A 121 14.38 -5.84 18.29
C GLU A 121 13.67 -4.53 18.71
N GLN A 122 14.45 -3.45 18.75
CA GLN A 122 13.98 -2.16 19.26
C GLN A 122 13.79 -1.08 18.19
N ILE A 123 14.65 -1.06 17.17
CA ILE A 123 14.71 0.06 16.22
C ILE A 123 14.47 -0.48 14.82
N PHE A 124 13.47 0.08 14.15
CA PHE A 124 13.01 -0.40 12.85
C PHE A 124 12.97 0.71 11.82
N PHE A 125 13.35 0.40 10.59
CA PHE A 125 13.08 1.22 9.42
C PHE A 125 12.09 0.51 8.50
N SER A 126 11.07 1.24 8.05
CA SER A 126 10.01 0.69 7.20
C SER A 126 9.49 1.71 6.18
N THR A 127 8.76 1.18 5.20
CA THR A 127 8.02 1.94 4.19
C THR A 127 6.52 1.94 4.52
N THR A 128 5.65 1.60 3.57
CA THR A 128 4.21 1.44 3.81
C THR A 128 3.87 0.17 4.57
N VAL A 129 4.78 -0.81 4.64
CA VAL A 129 4.55 -2.13 5.25
C VAL A 129 4.20 -2.03 6.72
N ALA A 130 4.95 -1.23 7.50
CA ALA A 130 4.62 -1.04 8.90
C ALA A 130 3.40 -0.14 9.13
N GLN A 131 2.60 0.23 8.12
CA GLN A 131 1.30 0.90 8.32
C GLN A 131 0.20 -0.09 8.69
N THR A 132 0.26 -1.32 8.18
CA THR A 132 -0.78 -2.33 8.36
C THR A 132 -0.26 -3.57 9.10
N SER A 133 -1.11 -4.19 9.91
CA SER A 133 -0.99 -5.57 10.43
C SER A 133 0.16 -5.96 11.38
N LEU A 134 1.25 -5.20 11.53
CA LEU A 134 2.26 -5.47 12.58
C LEU A 134 1.83 -4.94 13.96
N THR A 135 1.95 -5.79 14.99
CA THR A 135 1.70 -5.42 16.39
C THR A 135 3.03 -5.27 17.10
N PHE A 136 3.34 -4.06 17.52
CA PHE A 136 4.56 -3.75 18.26
C PHE A 136 4.27 -3.86 19.78
N PRO A 137 5.00 -4.71 20.52
CA PRO A 137 4.74 -4.92 21.95
C PRO A 137 4.98 -3.66 22.80
N SER A 138 5.90 -2.79 22.38
CA SER A 138 6.36 -1.67 23.21
C SER A 138 6.74 -0.44 22.38
N LEU A 139 6.03 -0.21 21.27
CA LEU A 139 6.23 1.00 20.44
C LEU A 139 5.99 2.27 21.24
N LYS A 140 7.03 3.09 21.30
CA LYS A 140 7.07 4.34 22.04
C LYS A 140 7.22 5.55 21.13
N TYR A 141 8.03 5.39 20.10
CA TYR A 141 8.44 6.48 19.21
C TYR A 141 8.16 6.13 17.75
N VAL A 142 7.54 7.06 17.02
CA VAL A 142 7.47 7.01 15.57
C VAL A 142 8.17 8.24 15.00
N ILE A 143 9.11 8.03 14.08
CA ILE A 143 9.81 9.09 13.37
C ILE A 143 9.41 8.99 11.89
N ASP A 144 8.89 10.05 11.31
CA ASP A 144 8.23 9.99 9.99
C ASP A 144 8.74 11.07 9.05
N THR A 145 9.35 10.64 7.94
CA THR A 145 9.79 11.55 6.87
C THR A 145 8.63 12.21 6.13
N GLY A 146 7.41 11.66 6.24
CA GLY A 146 6.21 12.18 5.63
C GLY A 146 6.18 12.11 4.10
N ILE A 147 7.08 11.33 3.50
CA ILE A 147 7.16 11.12 2.06
C ILE A 147 7.13 9.62 1.76
N ILE A 148 6.72 9.30 0.54
CA ILE A 148 6.67 7.94 -0.02
C ILE A 148 7.09 7.97 -1.47
N ASN A 149 7.68 6.87 -1.92
CA ASN A 149 7.87 6.60 -3.33
C ASN A 149 6.76 5.65 -3.80
N ILE A 150 6.05 6.03 -4.87
CA ILE A 150 5.04 5.17 -5.50
C ILE A 150 5.31 5.06 -7.00
N PRO A 151 5.06 3.89 -7.61
CA PRO A 151 5.09 3.75 -9.05
C PRO A 151 3.90 4.48 -9.67
N ILE A 152 4.16 5.35 -10.65
CA ILE A 152 3.15 6.05 -11.44
C ILE A 152 3.36 5.71 -12.90
N TYR A 153 2.33 5.17 -13.54
CA TYR A 153 2.29 4.81 -14.95
C TYR A 153 1.82 5.99 -15.80
N ASP A 154 2.59 6.31 -16.84
CA ASP A 154 2.21 7.25 -17.88
C ASP A 154 1.79 6.51 -19.15
N PRO A 155 0.48 6.53 -19.51
CA PRO A 155 0.00 5.85 -20.70
C PRO A 155 0.49 6.47 -22.01
N HIS A 156 0.95 7.73 -22.03
CA HIS A 156 1.44 8.34 -23.27
C HIS A 156 2.80 7.77 -23.65
N THR A 157 3.71 7.67 -22.67
CA THR A 157 5.06 7.13 -22.85
C THR A 157 5.14 5.61 -22.67
N ASP A 158 4.09 4.97 -22.14
CA ASP A 158 4.06 3.54 -21.78
C ASP A 158 5.18 3.17 -20.80
N THR A 159 5.42 4.05 -19.82
CA THR A 159 6.47 3.88 -18.80
C THR A 159 5.93 4.05 -17.40
N THR A 160 6.52 3.30 -16.46
CA THR A 160 6.26 3.44 -15.02
C THR A 160 7.47 4.08 -14.36
N VAL A 161 7.25 5.20 -13.69
CA VAL A 161 8.30 5.94 -12.98
C VAL A 161 8.05 5.93 -11.47
N LEU A 162 9.11 5.74 -10.70
CA LEU A 162 9.03 5.81 -9.24
C LEU A 162 9.05 7.28 -8.80
N THR A 163 7.92 7.77 -8.33
CA THR A 163 7.75 9.19 -7.99
C THR A 163 7.72 9.39 -6.48
N GLN A 164 8.53 10.32 -5.99
CA GLN A 164 8.51 10.74 -4.59
C GLN A 164 7.40 11.77 -4.37
N ILE A 165 6.44 11.46 -3.51
CA ILE A 165 5.33 12.36 -3.16
C ILE A 165 5.16 12.49 -1.63
N PRO A 166 4.53 13.58 -1.15
CA PRO A 166 4.05 13.64 0.23
C PRO A 166 3.03 12.52 0.51
N ALA A 167 3.19 11.83 1.63
CA ALA A 167 2.17 10.88 2.11
C ALA A 167 0.83 11.60 2.39
N SER A 168 -0.30 10.93 2.13
CA SER A 168 -1.64 11.51 2.39
C SER A 168 -1.88 11.74 3.89
N HIS A 169 -2.88 12.56 4.23
CA HIS A 169 -3.30 12.76 5.61
C HIS A 169 -3.73 11.45 6.28
N SER A 170 -4.46 10.59 5.58
CA SER A 170 -4.86 9.28 6.11
C SER A 170 -3.67 8.35 6.34
N THR A 171 -2.67 8.33 5.46
CA THR A 171 -1.43 7.56 5.66
C THR A 171 -0.65 8.04 6.89
N ILE A 172 -0.46 9.35 7.04
CA ILE A 172 0.19 9.93 8.23
C ILE A 172 -0.58 9.56 9.50
N THR A 173 -1.92 9.62 9.44
CA THR A 173 -2.79 9.25 10.57
C THR A 173 -2.63 7.79 10.95
N GLN A 174 -2.54 6.88 9.97
CA GLN A 174 -2.28 5.46 10.21
C GLN A 174 -0.88 5.21 10.82
N ARG A 175 0.16 5.89 10.30
CA ARG A 175 1.53 5.83 10.84
C ARG A 175 1.56 6.29 12.30
N LYS A 176 0.94 7.44 12.61
CA LYS A 176 0.79 7.96 13.98
C LYS A 176 -0.04 7.02 14.86
N GLY A 177 -1.09 6.41 14.32
CA GLY A 177 -1.99 5.47 14.99
C GLY A 177 -1.36 4.12 15.37
N ARG A 178 -0.09 3.89 15.01
CA ARG A 178 0.71 2.80 15.57
C ARG A 178 1.07 3.04 17.05
N LEU A 179 1.19 4.30 17.44
CA LEU A 179 1.41 4.71 18.83
C LEU A 179 0.11 4.64 19.64
N GLY A 180 0.22 4.72 20.97
CA GLY A 180 -0.94 4.82 21.85
C GLY A 180 -1.70 3.51 22.08
N ARG A 181 -1.20 2.38 21.56
CA ARG A 181 -1.82 1.05 21.72
C ARG A 181 -1.42 0.36 23.03
N THR A 182 -0.13 0.39 23.38
CA THR A 182 0.43 -0.30 24.56
C THR A 182 0.89 0.67 25.64
N GLN A 183 1.21 1.91 25.28
CA GLN A 183 1.66 2.96 26.20
C GLN A 183 1.56 4.36 25.57
N ARG A 184 1.83 5.40 26.37
CA ARG A 184 1.95 6.79 25.86
C ARG A 184 3.03 6.87 24.79
N GLY A 185 2.72 7.46 23.64
CA GLY A 185 3.64 7.52 22.51
C GLY A 185 4.00 8.95 22.07
N GLU A 186 5.10 9.08 21.35
CA GLU A 186 5.56 10.33 20.75
C GLU A 186 5.81 10.18 19.24
N TYR A 187 5.22 11.08 18.47
CA TYR A 187 5.32 11.16 17.03
C TYR A 187 6.20 12.33 16.62
N PHE A 188 7.25 12.05 15.85
CA PHE A 188 8.22 13.04 15.36
C PHE A 188 8.10 13.18 13.83
N PRO A 189 7.36 14.19 13.34
CA PRO A 189 7.33 14.51 11.92
C PRO A 189 8.64 15.21 11.52
N LEU A 190 9.34 14.67 10.52
CA LEU A 190 10.52 15.28 9.90
C LEU A 190 10.16 16.12 8.67
N TYR A 191 8.92 16.59 8.60
CA TYR A 191 8.37 17.35 7.49
C TYR A 191 7.64 18.59 7.99
N ASN A 192 7.51 19.58 7.12
CA ASN A 192 6.78 20.81 7.42
C ASN A 192 5.25 20.56 7.36
N SER A 193 4.51 21.03 8.37
CA SER A 193 3.04 20.93 8.42
C SER A 193 2.32 21.67 7.29
N HIS A 194 2.99 22.61 6.61
CA HIS A 194 2.43 23.38 5.49
C HIS A 194 2.55 22.67 4.14
N VAL A 195 3.16 21.47 4.08
CA VAL A 195 3.23 20.69 2.85
C VAL A 195 1.81 20.28 2.45
N LYS A 196 1.38 20.67 1.24
CA LYS A 196 0.10 20.25 0.67
C LYS A 196 0.08 18.73 0.49
N ARG A 197 -0.94 18.08 1.03
CA ARG A 197 -1.14 16.61 0.99
C ARG A 197 -2.55 16.32 0.51
N LEU A 198 -2.72 15.16 -0.12
CA LEU A 198 -4.05 14.62 -0.38
C LEU A 198 -4.64 14.08 0.92
N ASP A 199 -5.96 14.05 1.03
CA ASP A 199 -6.63 13.46 2.18
C ASP A 199 -6.43 11.94 2.20
N PHE A 200 -6.58 11.29 1.04
CA PHE A 200 -6.40 9.86 0.83
C PHE A 200 -5.35 9.58 -0.26
N PRO A 201 -4.69 8.41 -0.23
CA PRO A 201 -3.82 7.99 -1.33
C PRO A 201 -4.65 7.84 -2.59
N THR A 202 -4.13 8.28 -3.73
CA THR A 202 -4.75 7.96 -5.01
C THR A 202 -4.77 6.42 -5.18
N PRO A 203 -5.90 5.83 -5.61
CA PRO A 203 -6.03 4.38 -5.78
C PRO A 203 -4.99 3.82 -6.75
N GLN A 204 -4.50 2.61 -6.47
CA GLN A 204 -3.48 1.97 -7.30
C GLN A 204 -3.96 1.76 -8.73
N ILE A 205 -5.23 1.35 -8.91
CA ILE A 205 -5.81 1.12 -10.24
C ILE A 205 -5.76 2.37 -11.13
N CYS A 206 -5.80 3.57 -10.56
CA CYS A 206 -5.76 4.83 -11.30
C CYS A 206 -4.34 5.25 -11.73
N GLN A 207 -3.30 4.54 -11.31
CA GLN A 207 -1.90 4.99 -11.46
C GLN A 207 -0.93 3.90 -11.90
N THR A 208 -1.40 2.68 -12.17
CA THR A 208 -0.55 1.56 -12.59
C THR A 208 -0.88 1.12 -14.01
N GLU A 209 0.05 0.41 -14.64
CA GLU A 209 -0.21 -0.35 -15.86
C GLU A 209 -1.22 -1.49 -15.52
N LEU A 210 -2.21 -1.72 -16.39
CA LEU A 210 -3.36 -2.59 -16.10
C LEU A 210 -3.51 -3.78 -17.06
N SER A 211 -2.52 -4.10 -17.90
CA SER A 211 -2.60 -5.24 -18.84
C SER A 211 -2.83 -6.56 -18.13
N ASN A 212 -2.14 -6.77 -17.00
CA ASN A 212 -2.31 -7.97 -16.18
C ASN A 212 -3.73 -8.05 -15.60
N VAL A 213 -4.30 -6.90 -15.22
CA VAL A 213 -5.66 -6.80 -14.68
C VAL A 213 -6.68 -7.06 -15.79
N ASP A 214 -6.54 -6.43 -16.96
CA ASP A 214 -7.43 -6.66 -18.12
C ASP A 214 -7.38 -8.12 -18.56
N PHE A 215 -6.18 -8.72 -18.61
CA PHE A 215 -6.01 -10.15 -18.91
C PHE A 215 -6.71 -11.03 -17.88
N ALA A 216 -6.50 -10.78 -16.59
CA ALA A 216 -7.10 -11.57 -15.52
C ALA A 216 -8.63 -11.50 -15.54
N LEU A 217 -9.20 -10.31 -15.78
CA LEU A 217 -10.65 -10.12 -15.92
C LEU A 217 -11.20 -10.93 -17.09
N ARG A 218 -10.57 -10.84 -18.27
CA ARG A 218 -10.95 -11.60 -19.46
C ARG A 218 -10.86 -13.11 -19.22
N LYS A 219 -9.78 -13.57 -18.58
CA LYS A 219 -9.61 -14.98 -18.19
C LYS A 219 -10.73 -15.45 -17.26
N SER A 220 -11.05 -14.68 -16.22
CA SER A 220 -12.07 -15.06 -15.22
C SER A 220 -13.51 -15.05 -15.75
N SER A 221 -13.78 -14.24 -16.78
CA SER A 221 -15.12 -14.05 -17.35
C SER A 221 -15.36 -14.87 -18.62
N GLU A 222 -14.39 -15.70 -19.04
CA GLU A 222 -14.40 -16.39 -20.34
C GLU A 222 -14.56 -15.40 -21.51
N GLU A 223 -13.77 -14.32 -21.49
CA GLU A 223 -13.72 -13.26 -22.51
C GLU A 223 -15.01 -12.41 -22.63
N LYS A 224 -15.95 -12.55 -21.69
CA LYS A 224 -17.20 -11.76 -21.65
C LYS A 224 -16.98 -10.35 -21.14
N ASP A 225 -16.01 -10.17 -20.25
CA ASP A 225 -15.65 -8.88 -19.66
C ASP A 225 -14.24 -8.47 -20.01
N SER A 226 -14.04 -7.15 -20.01
CA SER A 226 -12.74 -6.49 -20.10
C SER A 226 -12.68 -5.41 -19.04
N LEU A 227 -11.51 -4.82 -18.83
CA LEU A 227 -11.37 -3.67 -17.95
C LEU A 227 -12.29 -2.51 -18.37
N GLU A 228 -12.53 -2.33 -19.67
CA GLU A 228 -13.45 -1.32 -20.21
C GLU A 228 -14.90 -1.55 -19.76
N THR A 229 -15.39 -2.79 -19.78
CA THR A 229 -16.75 -3.11 -19.31
C THR A 229 -16.82 -3.16 -17.78
N PHE A 230 -15.72 -3.52 -17.12
CA PHE A 230 -15.64 -3.66 -15.67
C PHE A 230 -15.52 -2.32 -14.94
N LYS A 231 -14.95 -1.28 -15.56
CA LYS A 231 -14.67 0.02 -14.91
C LYS A 231 -15.88 0.66 -14.24
N GLN A 232 -17.09 0.43 -14.77
CA GLN A 232 -18.34 0.97 -14.21
C GLN A 232 -18.62 0.49 -12.77
N TRP A 233 -18.01 -0.63 -12.37
CA TRP A 233 -18.16 -1.26 -11.06
C TRP A 233 -17.06 -0.85 -10.07
N LEU A 234 -16.06 -0.10 -10.52
CA LEU A 234 -14.98 0.37 -9.66
C LEU A 234 -15.42 1.63 -8.87
N PRO A 235 -15.06 1.74 -7.58
CA PRO A 235 -15.29 2.96 -6.82
C PRO A 235 -14.54 4.15 -7.44
N ASP A 236 -13.31 3.89 -7.86
CA ASP A 236 -12.43 4.85 -8.52
C ASP A 236 -12.05 4.29 -9.89
N GLN A 237 -12.41 5.02 -10.94
CA GLN A 237 -12.17 4.58 -12.31
C GLN A 237 -10.78 5.03 -12.78
N PRO A 238 -10.00 4.15 -13.43
CA PRO A 238 -8.78 4.56 -14.10
C PRO A 238 -9.11 5.43 -15.32
N ASP A 239 -8.18 6.32 -15.67
CA ASP A 239 -8.31 7.13 -16.88
C ASP A 239 -8.42 6.24 -18.13
N GLN A 240 -9.24 6.68 -19.08
CA GLN A 240 -9.49 5.94 -20.32
C GLN A 240 -8.20 5.60 -21.07
N ALA A 241 -7.20 6.48 -21.01
CA ALA A 241 -5.90 6.25 -21.64
C ALA A 241 -5.18 5.02 -21.08
N ILE A 242 -5.26 4.79 -19.76
CA ILE A 242 -4.65 3.61 -19.11
C ILE A 242 -5.37 2.33 -19.56
N ILE A 243 -6.71 2.34 -19.62
CA ILE A 243 -7.51 1.19 -20.05
C ILE A 243 -7.20 0.82 -21.51
N VAL A 244 -7.18 1.82 -22.40
CA VAL A 244 -6.86 1.62 -23.82
C VAL A 244 -5.46 1.06 -23.98
N ARG A 245 -4.48 1.59 -23.22
CA ARG A 245 -3.10 1.09 -23.27
C ARG A 245 -2.96 -0.35 -22.81
N ALA A 246 -3.65 -0.74 -21.74
CA ALA A 246 -3.67 -2.12 -21.28
C ALA A 246 -4.15 -3.08 -22.38
N CYS A 247 -5.26 -2.75 -23.04
CA CYS A 247 -5.79 -3.54 -24.15
C CYS A 247 -4.83 -3.58 -25.35
N ASP A 248 -4.23 -2.43 -25.71
CA ASP A 248 -3.29 -2.35 -26.83
C ASP A 248 -2.00 -3.14 -26.57
N ARG A 249 -1.52 -3.20 -25.32
CA ARG A 249 -0.36 -4.01 -24.94
C ARG A 249 -0.66 -5.50 -25.11
N LEU A 250 -1.83 -5.97 -24.67
CA LEU A 250 -2.26 -7.35 -24.91
C LEU A 250 -2.40 -7.69 -26.41
N LYS A 251 -2.86 -6.75 -27.25
CA LYS A 251 -2.85 -6.92 -28.71
C LYS A 251 -1.44 -7.04 -29.27
N LYS A 252 -0.53 -6.13 -28.88
CA LYS A 252 0.88 -6.13 -29.31
C LYS A 252 1.60 -7.42 -28.94
N LEU A 253 1.29 -7.99 -27.78
CA LEU A 253 1.82 -9.27 -27.33
C LEU A 253 1.22 -10.48 -28.07
N GLY A 254 0.26 -10.26 -28.97
CA GLY A 254 -0.44 -11.31 -29.71
C GLY A 254 -1.36 -12.16 -28.84
N ILE A 255 -1.79 -11.63 -27.69
CA ILE A 255 -2.71 -12.31 -26.76
C ILE A 255 -4.15 -12.08 -27.18
N LEU A 256 -4.47 -10.88 -27.68
CA LEU A 256 -5.80 -10.53 -28.16
C LEU A 256 -5.85 -10.38 -29.67
N VAL A 257 -6.93 -10.88 -30.28
CA VAL A 257 -7.37 -10.53 -31.63
C VAL A 257 -8.43 -9.44 -31.53
N ASP A 258 -8.25 -8.37 -32.31
CA ASP A 258 -9.12 -7.18 -32.39
C ASP A 258 -9.46 -6.52 -31.03
N GLY A 259 -8.66 -6.79 -29.99
CA GLY A 259 -8.89 -6.30 -28.61
C GLY A 259 -10.06 -6.94 -27.87
N LYS A 260 -10.61 -8.04 -28.39
CA LYS A 260 -11.80 -8.69 -27.84
C LYS A 260 -11.51 -10.10 -27.36
N GLN A 261 -11.06 -10.96 -28.26
CA GLN A 261 -10.93 -12.39 -27.99
C GLN A 261 -9.47 -12.79 -27.80
N PHE A 262 -9.24 -13.84 -27.02
CA PHE A 262 -7.94 -14.47 -26.93
C PHE A 262 -7.58 -15.16 -28.24
N THR A 263 -6.35 -14.95 -28.68
CA THR A 263 -5.71 -15.80 -29.69
C THR A 263 -5.45 -17.20 -29.11
N GLN A 264 -4.98 -18.14 -29.93
CA GLN A 264 -4.52 -19.44 -29.40
C GLN A 264 -3.46 -19.25 -28.31
N LYS A 265 -2.48 -18.35 -28.56
CA LYS A 265 -1.48 -17.96 -27.56
C LYS A 265 -2.11 -17.41 -26.28
N GLY A 266 -3.11 -16.53 -26.40
CA GLY A 266 -3.82 -16.00 -25.24
C GLY A 266 -4.52 -17.08 -24.42
N LYS A 267 -5.13 -18.06 -25.08
CA LYS A 267 -5.77 -19.23 -24.43
C LYS A 267 -4.76 -20.13 -23.76
N ASP A 268 -3.62 -20.39 -24.39
CA ASP A 268 -2.53 -21.19 -23.81
C ASP A 268 -1.97 -20.52 -22.55
N ILE A 269 -1.74 -19.20 -22.60
CA ILE A 269 -1.30 -18.41 -21.45
C ILE A 269 -2.36 -18.39 -20.35
N ALA A 270 -3.65 -18.35 -20.70
CA ALA A 270 -4.74 -18.36 -19.72
C ALA A 270 -4.76 -19.66 -18.89
N GLN A 271 -4.18 -20.76 -19.37
CA GLN A 271 -4.01 -21.99 -18.59
C GLN A 271 -2.90 -21.90 -17.54
N LEU A 272 -2.00 -20.91 -17.64
CA LEU A 272 -0.93 -20.71 -16.66
C LEU A 272 -1.49 -20.09 -15.36
N PRO A 273 -0.92 -20.45 -14.20
CA PRO A 273 -1.34 -19.92 -12.92
C PRO A 273 -1.07 -18.41 -12.78
N ASP A 274 -0.04 -17.89 -13.44
CA ASP A 274 0.29 -16.46 -13.42
C ASP A 274 0.67 -15.95 -14.80
N PHE A 275 0.08 -14.80 -15.17
CA PHE A 275 0.36 -14.06 -16.40
C PHE A 275 1.59 -13.15 -16.24
N GLY A 276 1.85 -12.67 -15.02
CA GLY A 276 2.92 -11.71 -14.74
C GLY A 276 4.34 -12.26 -14.95
N THR A 277 4.51 -13.58 -15.00
CA THR A 277 5.81 -14.22 -15.21
C THR A 277 6.29 -14.17 -16.66
N LEU A 278 5.42 -13.87 -17.63
CA LEU A 278 5.76 -13.89 -19.06
C LEU A 278 6.44 -12.60 -19.54
N GLU A 279 6.06 -11.42 -19.03
CA GLU A 279 6.67 -10.15 -19.45
C GLU A 279 8.16 -10.04 -19.06
N LEU A 280 8.60 -10.76 -18.02
CA LEU A 280 9.99 -10.81 -17.61
C LEU A 280 10.86 -11.76 -18.45
N SER A 281 10.29 -12.50 -19.40
CA SER A 281 11.02 -13.49 -20.20
C SER A 281 11.43 -13.02 -21.60
N THR A 282 11.03 -11.81 -22.00
CA THR A 282 11.29 -11.26 -23.35
C THR A 282 12.03 -9.92 -23.34
N SER A 283 12.93 -9.72 -22.38
CA SER A 283 13.92 -8.64 -22.36
C SER A 283 15.27 -9.16 -21.92
#